data_AF-A0A2C6ACB9-F1
#
_entry.id   AF-A0A2C6ACB9-F1
#
_cell.length_a   1.000
_cell.length_b   1.000
_cell.length_c   1.000
_cell.angle_alpha   90.00
_cell.angle_beta   90.00
_cell.angle_gamma   90.00
#
_symmetry.space_group_name_H-M   'P 1'
#
loop_
_entity.id
_entity.type
_entity.pdbx_description
1 polymer ?
#
loop_
_entity_poly.entity_id
_entity_poly.type
_entity_poly.pdbx_seq_one_letter_code
_entity_poly.pdbx_strand_id
1 'polypeptide(L)'
;MALPQALRFCRVFVRSDAIDWFLQTWQRTLATSASLLHVTTIPTGGPITTLNLTAAVQAIDAVIAGKMEPALPRKFGFLRFFQFLESVKSKIGNDKAQGLILREKSVVHHSPCAYSIYISAEVVATEQNDIRRNRQMGWRFHQFSVESPLLLTVFTKTADTFAYVLTPSDLSAFTKLTSSRDPKKADESTFAVLAPRAREDIPKELRDVCQFLTTKVEEAIVSGASYSQYLWQGMADQIRQHLI
;
A
#
# COMPACT_ATOMS: atom_id res chain seq x y z
N MET A 1 -0.88 -8.74 23.35
CA MET A 1 -0.77 -10.19 23.03
C MET A 1 0.67 -10.63 23.30
N ALA A 2 0.90 -11.81 23.90
CA ALA A 2 2.27 -12.30 24.12
C ALA A 2 2.90 -12.77 22.80
N LEU A 3 4.18 -12.47 22.56
CA LEU A 3 4.91 -12.79 21.32
C LEU A 3 4.76 -14.26 20.85
N PRO A 4 4.78 -15.29 21.73
CA PRO A 4 4.58 -16.68 21.30
C PRO A 4 3.19 -16.98 20.71
N GLN A 5 2.14 -16.29 21.20
CA GLN A 5 0.79 -16.41 20.64
C GLN A 5 0.69 -15.67 19.30
N ALA A 6 1.30 -14.49 19.20
CA ALA A 6 1.37 -13.70 17.98
C ALA A 6 2.02 -14.48 16.82
N LEU A 7 3.11 -15.18 17.10
CA LEU A 7 3.82 -16.02 16.13
C LEU A 7 2.99 -17.21 15.64
N ARG A 8 2.07 -17.75 16.45
CA ARG A 8 1.13 -18.80 15.99
C ARG A 8 0.09 -18.24 15.01
N PHE A 9 -0.31 -16.98 15.18
CA PHE A 9 -1.25 -16.32 14.27
C PHE A 9 -0.62 -15.92 12.92
N CYS A 10 0.69 -15.65 12.87
CA CYS A 10 1.40 -15.32 11.62
C CYS A 10 1.18 -16.34 10.50
N ARG A 11 1.12 -17.63 10.84
CA ARG A 11 0.92 -18.71 9.86
C ARG A 11 -0.42 -18.65 9.10
N VAL A 12 -1.34 -17.79 9.55
CA VAL A 12 -2.66 -17.57 8.93
C VAL A 12 -2.70 -16.21 8.20
N PHE A 13 -1.57 -15.51 8.07
CA PHE A 13 -1.52 -14.21 7.41
C PHE A 13 -1.59 -14.35 5.91
N VAL A 14 -0.97 -15.39 5.36
CA VAL A 14 -1.02 -15.75 3.94
C VAL A 14 -2.14 -16.76 3.73
N ARG A 15 -2.87 -16.61 2.63
CA ARG A 15 -3.89 -17.58 2.23
C ARG A 15 -3.27 -18.95 1.94
N SER A 16 -3.96 -20.02 2.31
CA SER A 16 -3.51 -21.38 1.98
C SER A 16 -3.56 -21.67 0.48
N ASP A 17 -4.44 -20.99 -0.25
CA ASP A 17 -4.61 -21.06 -1.72
C ASP A 17 -3.97 -19.85 -2.43
N ALA A 18 -2.89 -19.27 -1.87
CA ALA A 18 -2.30 -18.02 -2.35
C ALA A 18 -1.95 -18.02 -3.85
N ILE A 19 -1.36 -19.11 -4.35
CA ILE A 19 -0.98 -19.24 -5.77
C ILE A 19 -2.22 -19.29 -6.66
N ASP A 20 -3.20 -20.16 -6.35
CA ASP A 20 -4.44 -20.26 -7.12
C ASP A 20 -5.21 -18.95 -7.13
N TRP A 21 -5.31 -18.31 -5.96
CA TRP A 21 -5.94 -17.00 -5.82
C TRP A 21 -5.25 -15.93 -6.66
N PHE A 22 -3.92 -15.90 -6.65
CA PHE A 22 -3.15 -14.97 -7.47
C PHE A 22 -3.38 -15.23 -8.96
N LEU A 23 -3.29 -16.48 -9.42
CA LEU A 23 -3.51 -16.86 -10.82
C LEU A 23 -4.88 -16.42 -11.35
N GLN A 24 -5.91 -16.39 -10.50
CA GLN A 24 -7.26 -15.94 -10.85
C GLN A 24 -7.42 -14.41 -10.87
N THR A 25 -6.62 -13.67 -10.11
CA THR A 25 -6.89 -12.25 -9.81
C THR A 25 -5.80 -11.28 -10.26
N TRP A 26 -4.62 -11.77 -10.61
CA TRP A 26 -3.43 -10.93 -10.84
C TRP A 26 -3.62 -9.92 -11.97
N GLN A 27 -4.22 -10.30 -13.12
CA GLN A 27 -4.35 -9.41 -14.28
C GLN A 27 -5.16 -8.16 -13.95
N ARG A 28 -6.35 -8.37 -13.36
CA ARG A 28 -7.24 -7.27 -12.97
C ARG A 28 -6.60 -6.42 -11.87
N THR A 29 -6.01 -7.07 -10.87
CA THR A 29 -5.33 -6.36 -9.78
C THR A 29 -4.17 -5.51 -10.31
N LEU A 30 -3.34 -6.07 -11.18
CA LEU A 30 -2.20 -5.38 -11.79
C LEU A 30 -2.66 -4.18 -12.62
N ALA A 31 -3.67 -4.36 -13.47
CA ALA A 31 -4.21 -3.28 -14.30
C ALA A 31 -4.76 -2.11 -13.46
N THR A 32 -5.57 -2.42 -12.43
CA THR A 32 -6.13 -1.40 -11.54
C THR A 32 -5.05 -0.75 -10.67
N SER A 33 -4.10 -1.53 -10.14
CA SER A 33 -2.97 -1.01 -9.37
C SER A 33 -2.05 -0.13 -10.22
N ALA A 34 -1.81 -0.50 -11.49
CA ALA A 34 -1.05 0.29 -12.46
C ALA A 34 -1.76 1.62 -12.77
N SER A 35 -3.08 1.59 -12.95
CA SER A 35 -3.89 2.80 -13.17
C SER A 35 -3.81 3.75 -11.98
N LEU A 36 -3.93 3.22 -10.76
CA LEU A 36 -3.76 4.00 -9.54
C LEU A 36 -2.36 4.60 -9.45
N LEU A 37 -1.32 3.80 -9.69
CA LEU A 37 0.07 4.25 -9.67
C LEU A 37 0.33 5.36 -10.70
N HIS A 38 -0.18 5.21 -11.92
CA HIS A 38 -0.02 6.19 -12.98
C HIS A 38 -0.60 7.56 -12.57
N VAL A 39 -1.85 7.59 -12.11
CA VAL A 39 -2.54 8.84 -11.70
C VAL A 39 -1.88 9.51 -10.50
N THR A 40 -1.25 8.73 -9.63
CA THR A 40 -0.68 9.19 -8.37
C THR A 40 0.84 9.36 -8.42
N THR A 41 1.47 9.18 -9.58
CA THR A 41 2.90 9.43 -9.75
C THR A 41 3.11 10.94 -9.83
N ILE A 42 4.00 11.47 -8.98
CA ILE A 42 4.22 12.92 -8.91
C ILE A 42 5.00 13.37 -10.15
N PRO A 43 4.48 14.34 -10.93
CA PRO A 43 5.19 14.88 -12.07
C PRO A 43 6.58 15.44 -11.70
N THR A 44 7.54 15.21 -12.57
CA THR A 44 8.92 15.73 -12.40
C THR A 44 9.01 17.22 -12.77
N GLY A 45 8.13 17.71 -13.64
CA GLY A 45 8.10 19.10 -14.09
C GLY A 45 7.58 20.07 -13.02
N GLY A 46 8.32 21.15 -12.77
CA GLY A 46 7.92 22.23 -11.86
C GLY A 46 8.04 21.88 -10.36
N PRO A 47 7.96 22.89 -9.47
CA PRO A 47 7.97 22.67 -8.03
C PRO A 47 6.65 22.06 -7.53
N ILE A 48 6.73 21.24 -6.47
CA ILE A 48 5.60 20.55 -5.84
C ILE A 48 4.45 21.50 -5.47
N THR A 49 4.76 22.74 -5.11
CA THR A 49 3.78 23.79 -4.73
C THR A 49 2.92 24.27 -5.88
N THR A 50 3.31 23.99 -7.12
CA THR A 50 2.57 24.39 -8.34
C THR A 50 1.82 23.24 -9.00
N LEU A 51 2.03 22.01 -8.51
CA LEU A 51 1.41 20.83 -9.08
C LEU A 51 -0.06 20.70 -8.63
N ASN A 52 -0.95 20.44 -9.60
CA ASN A 52 -2.31 20.01 -9.29
C ASN A 52 -2.30 18.51 -8.95
N LEU A 53 -2.53 18.20 -7.68
CA LEU A 53 -2.54 16.83 -7.16
C LEU A 53 -3.95 16.31 -6.84
N THR A 54 -5.00 17.07 -7.17
CA THR A 54 -6.39 16.72 -6.81
C THR A 54 -6.80 15.35 -7.35
N ALA A 55 -6.49 15.05 -8.62
CA ALA A 55 -6.82 13.75 -9.22
C ALA A 55 -6.11 12.59 -8.51
N ALA A 56 -4.85 12.79 -8.11
CA ALA A 56 -4.08 11.79 -7.35
C ALA A 56 -4.70 11.53 -5.98
N VAL A 57 -5.02 12.59 -5.23
CA VAL A 57 -5.65 12.49 -3.91
C VAL A 57 -7.02 11.83 -3.99
N GLN A 58 -7.88 12.26 -4.93
CA GLN A 58 -9.18 11.65 -5.16
C GLN A 58 -9.10 10.16 -5.50
N ALA A 59 -8.13 9.75 -6.32
CA ALA A 59 -7.95 8.34 -6.66
C ALA A 59 -7.56 7.51 -5.44
N ILE A 60 -6.68 8.03 -4.58
CA ILE A 60 -6.27 7.38 -3.32
C ILE A 60 -7.48 7.27 -2.38
N ASP A 61 -8.19 8.37 -2.16
CA ASP A 61 -9.37 8.41 -1.28
C ASP A 61 -10.48 7.47 -1.77
N ALA A 62 -10.70 7.39 -3.09
CA ALA A 62 -11.66 6.48 -3.69
C ALA A 62 -11.31 5.02 -3.38
N VAL A 63 -10.04 4.62 -3.46
CA VAL A 63 -9.62 3.25 -3.11
C VAL A 63 -9.80 2.98 -1.62
N ILE A 64 -9.40 3.92 -0.75
CA ILE A 64 -9.57 3.81 0.70
C ILE A 64 -11.05 3.65 1.05
N ALA A 65 -11.93 4.43 0.43
CA ALA A 65 -13.37 4.34 0.62
C ALA A 65 -13.97 3.03 0.04
N GLY A 66 -13.25 2.34 -0.85
CA GLY A 66 -13.75 1.19 -1.61
C GLY A 66 -14.71 1.57 -2.73
N LYS A 67 -14.51 2.75 -3.33
CA LYS A 67 -15.32 3.36 -4.40
C LYS A 67 -14.64 3.37 -5.78
N MET A 68 -13.42 2.83 -5.90
CA MET A 68 -12.73 2.74 -7.19
C MET A 68 -13.27 1.55 -8.01
N GLU A 69 -13.53 1.77 -9.29
CA GLU A 69 -13.90 0.71 -10.25
C GLU A 69 -12.84 0.61 -11.37
N PRO A 70 -12.35 -0.61 -11.72
CA PRO A 70 -12.63 -1.90 -11.07
C PRO A 70 -12.15 -1.94 -9.62
N ALA A 71 -12.88 -2.65 -8.75
CA ALA A 71 -12.57 -2.70 -7.32
C ALA A 71 -11.12 -3.16 -7.02
N LEU A 72 -10.37 -2.30 -6.33
CA LEU A 72 -9.08 -2.64 -5.70
C LEU A 72 -9.28 -2.75 -4.19
N PRO A 73 -8.67 -3.73 -3.50
CA PRO A 73 -8.78 -3.81 -2.04
C PRO A 73 -8.29 -2.53 -1.36
N ARG A 74 -9.00 -2.05 -0.32
CA ARG A 74 -8.69 -0.80 0.41
C ARG A 74 -7.22 -0.67 0.85
N LYS A 75 -6.57 -1.80 1.17
CA LYS A 75 -5.15 -1.86 1.53
C LYS A 75 -4.20 -1.30 0.47
N PHE A 76 -4.56 -1.37 -0.81
CA PHE A 76 -3.80 -0.70 -1.87
C PHE A 76 -3.91 0.83 -1.75
N GLY A 77 -5.08 1.34 -1.36
CA GLY A 77 -5.29 2.77 -1.12
C GLY A 77 -4.45 3.26 0.05
N PHE A 78 -4.44 2.54 1.17
CA PHE A 78 -3.57 2.87 2.30
C PHE A 78 -2.08 2.79 1.94
N LEU A 79 -1.64 1.72 1.27
CA LEU A 79 -0.27 1.60 0.78
C LEU A 79 0.10 2.78 -0.12
N ARG A 80 -0.78 3.11 -1.08
CA ARG A 80 -0.53 4.19 -2.03
C ARG A 80 -0.50 5.54 -1.36
N PHE A 81 -1.39 5.79 -0.40
CA PHE A 81 -1.36 6.99 0.43
C PHE A 81 0.00 7.17 1.12
N PHE A 82 0.51 6.12 1.77
CA PHE A 82 1.83 6.16 2.41
C PHE A 82 2.94 6.46 1.40
N GLN A 83 2.99 5.74 0.27
CA GLN A 83 4.00 5.95 -0.78
C GLN A 83 3.93 7.36 -1.38
N PHE A 84 2.73 7.86 -1.63
CA PHE A 84 2.50 9.20 -2.17
C PHE A 84 3.07 10.27 -1.23
N LEU A 85 2.80 10.18 0.08
CA LEU A 85 3.38 11.11 1.05
C LEU A 85 4.91 11.06 1.08
N GLU A 86 5.52 9.87 0.99
CA GLU A 86 6.98 9.75 0.91
C GLU A 86 7.55 10.32 -0.40
N SER A 87 6.85 10.16 -1.53
CA SER A 87 7.21 10.82 -2.80
C SER A 87 7.10 12.35 -2.71
N VAL A 88 6.04 12.89 -2.08
CA VAL A 88 5.88 14.34 -1.87
C VAL A 88 7.02 14.88 -1.02
N LYS A 89 7.36 14.20 0.09
CA LYS A 89 8.50 14.57 0.94
C LYS A 89 9.81 14.61 0.17
N SER A 90 10.07 13.58 -0.64
CA SER A 90 11.27 13.51 -1.47
C SER A 90 11.32 14.68 -2.46
N LYS A 91 10.20 14.98 -3.14
CA LYS A 91 10.13 16.12 -4.06
C LYS A 91 10.33 17.46 -3.35
N ILE A 92 9.73 17.68 -2.18
CA ILE A 92 9.99 18.88 -1.36
C ILE A 92 11.50 19.00 -1.06
N GLY A 93 12.15 17.90 -0.69
CA GLY A 93 13.60 17.86 -0.45
C GLY A 93 14.39 18.29 -1.69
N ASN A 94 14.06 17.74 -2.85
CA ASN A 94 14.70 18.05 -4.12
C ASN A 94 14.47 19.50 -4.56
N ASP A 95 13.23 19.98 -4.47
CA ASP A 95 12.88 21.36 -4.84
C ASP A 95 13.59 22.38 -3.92
N LYS A 96 13.72 22.09 -2.61
CA LYS A 96 14.54 22.89 -1.68
C LYS A 96 16.02 22.86 -2.06
N ALA A 97 16.55 21.69 -2.41
CA ALA A 97 17.94 21.53 -2.82
C ALA A 97 18.25 22.37 -4.07
N GLN A 98 17.31 22.40 -5.02
CA GLN A 98 17.39 23.17 -6.26
C GLN A 98 17.04 24.66 -6.11
N GLY A 99 16.60 25.10 -4.93
CA GLY A 99 16.21 26.50 -4.67
C GLY A 99 14.87 26.91 -5.29
N LEU A 100 14.05 25.93 -5.73
CA LEU A 100 12.73 26.17 -6.32
C LEU A 100 11.67 26.53 -5.26
N ILE A 101 11.90 26.13 -4.01
CA ILE A 101 11.08 26.52 -2.85
C ILE A 101 12.00 26.99 -1.72
N LEU A 102 11.49 27.89 -0.88
CA LEU A 102 12.27 28.48 0.21
C LEU A 102 12.82 27.41 1.15
N ARG A 103 14.12 27.49 1.41
CA ARG A 103 14.78 26.73 2.48
C ARG A 103 14.43 27.39 3.80
N GLU A 104 13.34 26.96 4.42
CA GLU A 104 13.14 27.24 5.85
C GLU A 104 14.32 26.69 6.65
N LYS A 105 14.77 27.44 7.67
CA LYS A 105 15.99 27.14 8.44
C LYS A 105 15.94 25.80 9.20
N SER A 106 14.78 25.17 9.34
CA SER A 106 14.60 23.88 10.01
C SER A 106 14.40 22.74 8.99
N VAL A 107 15.37 21.82 8.99
CA VAL A 107 15.40 20.56 8.22
C VAL A 107 14.24 19.60 8.57
N VAL A 108 13.43 19.92 9.59
CA VAL A 108 12.53 18.97 10.27
C VAL A 108 11.09 18.96 9.71
N HIS A 109 10.67 19.90 8.84
CA HIS A 109 9.24 20.06 8.49
C HIS A 109 8.73 19.34 7.23
N HIS A 110 9.52 18.45 6.60
CA HIS A 110 9.06 17.78 5.37
C HIS A 110 7.77 16.95 5.57
N SER A 111 7.61 16.31 6.73
CA SER A 111 6.42 15.48 7.01
C SER A 111 5.15 16.31 7.21
N PRO A 112 5.12 17.36 8.06
CA PRO A 112 3.99 18.29 8.11
C PRO A 112 3.64 18.88 6.74
N CYS A 113 4.63 19.33 5.94
CA CYS A 113 4.37 19.91 4.62
C CYS A 113 3.70 18.92 3.66
N ALA A 114 4.13 17.64 3.64
CA ALA A 114 3.51 16.63 2.78
C ALA A 114 2.04 16.37 3.13
N TYR A 115 1.70 16.37 4.42
CA TYR A 115 0.30 16.30 4.84
C TYR A 115 -0.50 17.53 4.43
N SER A 116 0.04 18.74 4.60
CA SER A 116 -0.63 19.97 4.19
C SER A 116 -0.92 19.99 2.69
N ILE A 117 0.03 19.52 1.87
CA ILE A 117 -0.16 19.41 0.42
C ILE A 117 -1.28 18.41 0.09
N TYR A 118 -1.29 17.24 0.74
CA TYR A 118 -2.36 16.27 0.57
C TYR A 118 -3.72 16.87 0.92
N ILE A 119 -3.85 17.44 2.13
CA ILE A 119 -5.09 18.06 2.64
C ILE A 119 -5.56 19.18 1.72
N SER A 120 -4.64 20.00 1.19
CA SER A 120 -5.01 21.09 0.28
C SER A 120 -5.56 20.61 -1.07
N ALA A 121 -5.27 19.36 -1.44
CA ALA A 121 -5.75 18.73 -2.66
C ALA A 121 -6.98 17.81 -2.42
N GLU A 122 -7.39 17.60 -1.16
CA GLU A 122 -8.60 16.85 -0.82
C GLU A 122 -9.85 17.60 -1.28
N VAL A 123 -10.78 16.86 -1.90
CA VAL A 123 -12.11 17.39 -2.25
C VAL A 123 -13.11 17.14 -1.13
N VAL A 124 -12.91 16.07 -0.37
CA VAL A 124 -13.68 15.76 0.84
C VAL A 124 -12.69 15.72 1.98
N ALA A 125 -12.86 16.62 2.95
CA ALA A 125 -11.93 16.76 4.06
C ALA A 125 -11.87 15.48 4.90
N THR A 126 -10.67 14.95 5.11
CA THR A 126 -10.41 13.87 6.05
C THR A 126 -9.97 14.44 7.40
N GLU A 127 -10.47 13.90 8.51
CA GLU A 127 -10.02 14.32 9.83
C GLU A 127 -8.51 14.06 10.01
N GLN A 128 -7.80 14.98 10.66
CA GLN A 128 -6.34 14.87 10.82
C GLN A 128 -5.90 13.59 11.54
N ASN A 129 -6.72 13.09 12.47
CA ASN A 129 -6.48 11.82 13.15
C ASN A 129 -6.57 10.62 12.19
N ASP A 130 -7.53 10.65 11.26
CA ASP A 130 -7.70 9.63 10.23
C ASP A 130 -6.54 9.66 9.23
N ILE A 131 -6.04 10.84 8.86
CA ILE A 131 -4.85 10.99 8.00
C ILE A 131 -3.62 10.30 8.60
N ARG A 132 -3.33 10.54 9.89
CA ARG A 132 -2.20 9.89 10.58
C ARG A 132 -2.38 8.38 10.64
N ARG A 133 -3.60 7.93 10.92
CA ARG A 133 -3.97 6.51 10.96
C ARG A 133 -3.81 5.85 9.59
N ASN A 134 -4.28 6.49 8.52
CA ASN A 134 -4.15 6.04 7.14
C ASN A 134 -2.69 5.86 6.76
N ARG A 135 -1.81 6.79 7.18
CA ARG A 135 -0.37 6.68 6.93
C ARG A 135 0.20 5.46 7.64
N GLN A 136 -0.17 5.25 8.90
CA GLN A 136 0.34 4.12 9.68
C GLN A 136 -0.10 2.78 9.10
N MET A 137 -1.37 2.66 8.69
CA MET A 137 -1.88 1.48 8.00
C MET A 137 -1.12 1.24 6.69
N GLY A 138 -0.90 2.30 5.90
CA GLY A 138 -0.11 2.25 4.68
C GLY A 138 1.34 1.80 4.91
N TRP A 139 2.00 2.32 5.94
CA TRP A 139 3.34 1.88 6.32
C TRP A 139 3.38 0.40 6.70
N ARG A 140 2.39 -0.09 7.46
CA ARG A 140 2.30 -1.52 7.81
C ARG A 140 2.08 -2.39 6.57
N PHE A 141 1.17 -2.00 5.67
CA PHE A 141 0.99 -2.70 4.40
C PHE A 141 2.25 -2.67 3.55
N HIS A 142 3.00 -1.57 3.55
CA HIS A 142 4.29 -1.49 2.86
C HIS A 142 5.29 -2.51 3.41
N GLN A 143 5.36 -2.72 4.74
CA GLN A 143 6.23 -3.73 5.34
C GLN A 143 5.87 -5.17 4.93
N PHE A 144 4.60 -5.44 4.61
CA PHE A 144 4.14 -6.73 4.12
C PHE A 144 4.36 -6.94 2.61
N SER A 145 4.44 -5.84 1.86
CA SER A 145 4.42 -5.84 0.38
C SER A 145 5.67 -5.19 -0.20
N VAL A 146 6.81 -5.30 0.50
CA VAL A 146 8.07 -4.63 0.13
C VAL A 146 8.49 -4.95 -1.31
N GLU A 147 8.36 -6.22 -1.72
CA GLU A 147 8.72 -6.66 -3.06
C GLU A 147 7.69 -6.22 -4.12
N SER A 148 6.40 -6.15 -3.76
CA SER A 148 5.33 -5.81 -4.69
C SER A 148 4.00 -5.53 -3.98
N PRO A 149 3.27 -4.47 -4.38
CA PRO A 149 1.88 -4.24 -3.96
C PRO A 149 0.95 -5.42 -4.24
N LEU A 150 1.22 -6.25 -5.28
CA LEU A 150 0.37 -7.40 -5.62
C LEU A 150 0.31 -8.43 -4.50
N LEU A 151 1.36 -8.53 -3.68
CA LEU A 151 1.39 -9.41 -2.50
C LEU A 151 0.28 -9.07 -1.50
N LEU A 152 -0.24 -7.84 -1.52
CA LEU A 152 -1.41 -7.48 -0.74
C LEU A 152 -2.60 -8.41 -1.02
N THR A 153 -2.76 -8.95 -2.23
CA THR A 153 -3.90 -9.81 -2.58
C THR A 153 -3.93 -11.15 -1.85
N VAL A 154 -2.77 -11.69 -1.47
CA VAL A 154 -2.66 -13.02 -0.86
C VAL A 154 -2.66 -12.98 0.67
N PHE A 155 -2.69 -11.79 1.25
CA PHE A 155 -2.87 -11.61 2.69
C PHE A 155 -4.35 -11.75 3.09
N THR A 156 -4.59 -12.49 4.17
CA THR A 156 -5.92 -12.76 4.75
C THR A 156 -6.45 -11.58 5.56
N LYS A 157 -7.72 -11.69 5.98
CA LYS A 157 -8.34 -10.77 6.95
C LYS A 157 -7.58 -10.69 8.28
N THR A 158 -6.82 -11.74 8.63
CA THR A 158 -5.96 -11.74 9.82
C THR A 158 -4.83 -10.72 9.65
N ALA A 159 -4.09 -10.77 8.54
CA ALA A 159 -3.04 -9.80 8.25
C ALA A 159 -3.59 -8.36 8.17
N ASP A 160 -4.76 -8.20 7.54
CA ASP A 160 -5.48 -6.93 7.51
C ASP A 160 -5.75 -6.44 8.94
N THR A 161 -6.29 -7.29 9.81
CA THR A 161 -6.55 -6.96 11.22
C THR A 161 -5.28 -6.42 11.88
N PHE A 162 -4.13 -7.10 11.73
CA PHE A 162 -2.86 -6.64 12.29
C PHE A 162 -2.40 -5.27 11.75
N ALA A 163 -2.69 -4.96 10.49
CA ALA A 163 -2.50 -3.61 9.96
C ALA A 163 -3.50 -2.59 10.55
N TYR A 164 -4.74 -3.01 10.82
CA TYR A 164 -5.86 -2.18 11.27
C TYR A 164 -6.00 -1.95 12.79
N VAL A 165 -5.36 -2.73 13.70
CA VAL A 165 -5.60 -2.70 15.19
C VAL A 165 -5.14 -1.42 15.90
N LEU A 166 -5.54 -0.25 15.41
CA LEU A 166 -5.56 1.00 16.15
C LEU A 166 -6.91 1.74 16.08
N THR A 167 -8.01 1.06 15.75
CA THR A 167 -9.37 1.61 15.97
C THR A 167 -9.93 1.25 17.35
N PRO A 168 -10.32 2.23 18.19
CA PRO A 168 -11.14 1.98 19.37
C PRO A 168 -12.64 1.75 19.08
N SER A 169 -13.10 1.81 17.82
CA SER A 169 -14.53 2.12 17.59
C SER A 169 -15.49 0.95 17.38
N ASP A 170 -15.05 -0.27 17.06
CA ASP A 170 -15.99 -1.39 16.80
C ASP A 170 -15.55 -2.70 17.46
N LEU A 171 -15.65 -2.73 18.78
CA LEU A 171 -15.45 -3.91 19.62
C LEU A 171 -16.59 -4.95 19.48
N SER A 172 -17.76 -4.57 18.97
CA SER A 172 -18.97 -5.41 18.95
C SER A 172 -18.94 -6.50 17.87
N ALA A 173 -18.31 -6.24 16.72
CA ALA A 173 -18.11 -7.24 15.66
C ALA A 173 -16.99 -8.24 16.00
N PHE A 174 -16.14 -7.91 16.99
CA PHE A 174 -14.96 -8.70 17.37
C PHE A 174 -15.24 -9.83 18.37
N THR A 175 -16.32 -9.73 19.15
CA THR A 175 -16.59 -10.68 20.25
C THR A 175 -16.87 -12.11 19.76
N LYS A 176 -17.29 -12.29 18.49
CA LYS A 176 -17.63 -13.61 17.95
C LYS A 176 -16.45 -14.41 17.39
N LEU A 177 -15.31 -13.79 17.08
CA LEU A 177 -14.15 -14.47 16.49
C LEU A 177 -13.06 -14.86 17.51
N THR A 178 -13.13 -14.37 18.75
CA THR A 178 -12.16 -14.71 19.80
C THR A 178 -12.84 -14.87 21.16
N SER A 179 -13.44 -16.04 21.41
CA SER A 179 -13.93 -16.43 22.75
C SER A 179 -12.81 -16.75 23.75
N SER A 180 -11.55 -16.45 23.43
CA SER A 180 -10.45 -16.44 24.38
C SER A 180 -9.59 -15.18 24.20
N ARG A 181 -9.77 -14.21 25.10
CA ARG A 181 -8.83 -13.11 25.43
C ARG A 181 -8.33 -12.25 24.25
N ASP A 182 -9.04 -11.14 24.04
CA ASP A 182 -8.56 -9.81 23.62
C ASP A 182 -7.22 -9.75 22.82
N PRO A 183 -7.26 -9.77 21.47
CA PRO A 183 -6.12 -9.40 20.62
C PRO A 183 -5.92 -7.87 20.62
N LYS A 184 -5.77 -7.26 21.79
CA LYS A 184 -5.44 -5.83 21.92
C LYS A 184 -4.02 -5.60 21.42
N LYS A 185 -3.94 -4.81 20.34
CA LYS A 185 -2.81 -3.99 19.85
C LYS A 185 -1.51 -4.77 19.63
N ALA A 186 -1.19 -5.08 18.37
CA ALA A 186 0.22 -5.27 18.01
C ALA A 186 0.89 -3.89 18.06
N ASP A 187 1.65 -3.65 19.13
CA ASP A 187 2.59 -2.54 19.22
C ASP A 187 3.64 -2.65 18.11
N GLU A 188 4.43 -1.58 17.91
CA GLU A 188 5.40 -1.52 16.82
C GLU A 188 6.46 -2.62 16.92
N SER A 189 6.87 -2.98 18.13
CA SER A 189 7.82 -4.07 18.37
C SER A 189 7.24 -5.44 17.99
N THR A 190 5.98 -5.72 18.35
CA THR A 190 5.29 -6.94 17.93
C THR A 190 5.14 -6.95 16.41
N PHE A 191 4.68 -5.85 15.81
CA PHE A 191 4.52 -5.77 14.35
C PHE A 191 5.84 -6.00 13.61
N ALA A 192 6.95 -5.42 14.10
CA ALA A 192 8.28 -5.58 13.52
C ALA A 192 8.77 -7.04 13.50
N VAL A 193 8.29 -7.88 14.43
CA VAL A 193 8.59 -9.31 14.44
C VAL A 193 7.65 -10.09 13.52
N LEU A 194 6.36 -9.74 13.48
CA LEU A 194 5.36 -10.49 12.71
C LEU A 194 5.43 -10.23 11.20
N ALA A 195 5.76 -9.00 10.79
CA ALA A 195 5.76 -8.63 9.37
C ALA A 195 6.79 -9.41 8.53
N PRO A 196 8.05 -9.57 8.97
CA PRO A 196 9.01 -10.43 8.27
C PRO A 196 8.56 -11.90 8.23
N ARG A 197 8.00 -12.42 9.34
CA ARG A 197 7.52 -13.81 9.41
C ARG A 197 6.36 -14.09 8.44
N ALA A 198 5.42 -13.16 8.34
CA ALA A 198 4.33 -13.27 7.38
C ALA A 198 4.82 -13.28 5.92
N ARG A 199 5.97 -12.65 5.64
CA ARG A 199 6.61 -12.69 4.31
C ARG A 199 7.35 -14.00 4.05
N GLU A 200 7.93 -14.62 5.08
CA GLU A 200 8.54 -15.94 5.00
C GLU A 200 7.51 -17.02 4.61
N ASP A 201 6.24 -16.83 5.00
CA ASP A 201 5.13 -17.73 4.65
C ASP A 201 4.65 -17.58 3.19
N ILE A 202 5.12 -16.58 2.43
CA ILE A 202 4.78 -16.43 1.01
C ILE A 202 5.76 -17.24 0.16
N PRO A 203 5.27 -18.12 -0.75
CA PRO A 203 6.11 -18.83 -1.70
C PRO A 203 7.07 -17.88 -2.43
N LYS A 204 8.33 -18.28 -2.57
CA LYS A 204 9.37 -17.42 -3.16
C LYS A 204 9.04 -17.09 -4.61
N GLU A 205 8.61 -18.09 -5.36
CA GLU A 205 8.22 -18.02 -6.76
C GLU A 205 7.10 -16.99 -6.96
N LEU A 206 6.14 -16.95 -6.03
CA LEU A 206 5.07 -15.96 -6.04
C LEU A 206 5.59 -14.54 -5.78
N ARG A 207 6.55 -14.37 -4.86
CA ARG A 207 7.19 -13.06 -4.62
C ARG A 207 7.96 -12.58 -5.85
N ASP A 208 8.72 -13.47 -6.47
CA ASP A 208 9.54 -13.17 -7.64
C ASP A 208 8.65 -12.76 -8.84
N VAL A 209 7.53 -13.47 -9.08
CA VAL A 209 6.55 -13.09 -10.11
C VAL A 209 5.90 -11.74 -9.80
N CYS A 210 5.46 -11.52 -8.56
CA CYS A 210 4.84 -10.26 -8.18
C CYS A 210 5.79 -9.07 -8.37
N GLN A 211 7.06 -9.24 -7.98
CA GLN A 211 8.11 -8.25 -8.16
C GLN A 211 8.35 -7.97 -9.64
N PHE A 212 8.54 -9.01 -10.46
CA PHE A 212 8.75 -8.88 -11.90
C PHE A 212 7.64 -8.06 -12.57
N LEU A 213 6.38 -8.41 -12.31
CA LEU A 213 5.23 -7.71 -12.89
C LEU A 213 5.17 -6.24 -12.45
N THR A 214 5.45 -5.98 -11.17
CA THR A 214 5.44 -4.63 -10.61
C THR A 214 6.52 -3.77 -11.26
N THR A 215 7.75 -4.27 -11.34
CA THR A 215 8.87 -3.57 -11.97
C THR A 215 8.57 -3.24 -13.43
N LYS A 216 7.97 -4.16 -14.19
CA LYS A 216 7.61 -3.90 -15.59
C LYS A 216 6.54 -2.81 -15.76
N VAL A 217 5.56 -2.77 -14.87
CA VAL A 217 4.57 -1.69 -14.85
C VAL A 217 5.20 -0.35 -14.48
N GLU A 218 6.07 -0.32 -13.46
CA GLU A 218 6.78 0.89 -13.04
C GLU A 218 7.66 1.44 -14.16
N GLU A 219 8.46 0.58 -14.82
CA GLU A 219 9.27 0.94 -15.99
C GLU A 219 8.43 1.54 -17.12
N ALA A 220 7.28 0.95 -17.42
CA ALA A 220 6.38 1.45 -18.46
C ALA A 220 5.78 2.81 -18.10
N ILE A 221 5.34 3.00 -16.84
CA ILE A 221 4.79 4.29 -16.38
C ILE A 221 5.85 5.39 -16.45
N VAL A 222 7.09 5.10 -16.04
CA VAL A 222 8.19 6.08 -16.08
C VAL A 222 8.57 6.44 -17.51
N SER A 223 8.59 5.45 -18.42
CA SER A 223 8.93 5.67 -19.83
C SER A 223 7.79 6.24 -20.68
N GLY A 224 6.57 6.32 -20.14
CA GLY A 224 5.36 6.69 -20.88
C GLY A 224 4.88 5.60 -21.85
N ALA A 225 5.43 4.38 -21.77
CA ALA A 225 5.01 3.24 -22.56
C ALA A 225 3.68 2.66 -22.05
N SER A 226 2.95 1.98 -22.95
CA SER A 226 1.74 1.25 -22.54
C SER A 226 2.14 0.02 -21.72
N TYR A 227 1.68 -0.07 -20.48
CA TYR A 227 1.83 -1.27 -19.65
C TYR A 227 0.84 -2.39 -20.04
N SER A 228 -0.08 -2.12 -20.98
CA SER A 228 -1.05 -3.12 -21.45
C SER A 228 -0.37 -4.35 -22.03
N GLN A 229 0.83 -4.23 -22.61
CA GLN A 229 1.66 -5.34 -23.13
C GLN A 229 1.96 -6.44 -22.09
N TYR A 230 1.92 -6.10 -20.80
CA TYR A 230 2.12 -7.04 -19.70
C TYR A 230 0.82 -7.69 -19.20
N LEU A 231 -0.31 -7.45 -19.87
CA LEU A 231 -1.62 -8.03 -19.55
C LEU A 231 -2.08 -9.07 -20.58
N TRP A 232 -1.20 -9.52 -21.49
CA TRP A 232 -1.58 -10.38 -22.63
C TRP A 232 -1.53 -11.86 -22.25
N GLN A 233 -2.29 -12.67 -22.99
CA GLN A 233 -2.60 -14.07 -22.65
C GLN A 233 -1.36 -14.97 -22.52
N GLY A 234 -0.32 -14.76 -23.33
CA GLY A 234 0.94 -15.53 -23.24
C GLY A 234 1.70 -15.34 -21.92
N MET A 235 1.51 -14.21 -21.23
CA MET A 235 2.11 -13.98 -19.91
C MET A 235 1.42 -14.81 -18.82
N ALA A 236 0.11 -15.05 -18.94
CA ALA A 236 -0.63 -15.86 -17.97
C ALA A 236 -0.12 -17.31 -17.94
N ASP A 237 0.22 -17.87 -19.11
CA ASP A 237 0.75 -19.23 -19.20
C ASP A 237 2.18 -19.32 -18.67
N GLN A 238 3.02 -18.32 -18.92
CA GLN A 238 4.37 -18.23 -18.35
C GLN A 238 4.34 -18.12 -16.82
N ILE A 239 3.47 -17.26 -16.28
CA ILE A 239 3.27 -17.15 -14.83
C ILE A 239 2.81 -18.48 -14.25
N ARG A 240 1.85 -19.15 -14.89
CA ARG A 240 1.34 -20.45 -14.44
C ARG A 240 2.44 -21.50 -14.41
N GLN A 241 3.28 -21.58 -15.45
CA GLN A 241 4.41 -22.51 -15.51
C GLN A 241 5.51 -22.21 -14.48
N HIS A 242 5.63 -20.96 -14.02
CA HIS A 242 6.62 -20.60 -13.02
C HIS A 242 6.15 -20.85 -11.59
N LEU A 243 4.83 -20.85 -11.36
CA LEU A 243 4.23 -21.00 -10.03
C LEU A 243 3.79 -22.44 -9.70
N ILE A 244 3.76 -23.34 -10.68
CA ILE A 244 3.36 -24.75 -10.57
C ILE A 244 4.54 -25.64 -10.96
#